data_AF-A0A8J7VP22-F1
#
_entry.id   AF-A0A8J7VP22-F1
#
_cell.length_a   1.000
_cell.length_b   1.000
_cell.length_c   1.000
_cell.angle_alpha   90.00
_cell.angle_beta   90.00
_cell.angle_gamma   90.00
#
_symmetry.space_group_name_H-M   'P 1'
#
loop_
_entity.id
_entity.type
_entity.pdbx_description
1 polymer ?
#
loop_
_entity_poly.entity_id
_entity_poly.type
_entity_poly.pdbx_seq_one_letter_code
_entity_poly.pdbx_strand_id
1 'polypeptide(L)'
;KSLAAAIAAIEAEGTPRYALAQVLSAEGLGVPLVPAARPLDVFARALADACLCALANEGALLVGEGVALRPGDVDTVAILSGLVPRRLGGPMHWADQRGLLVLRSDLRHRAASQPALYTPAPLIDRLIREERHFADLNRL
;
A
#
# COMPACT_ATOMS: atom_id res chain seq x y z
N LYS A 1 -16.90 -22.23 13.77
CA LYS A 1 -16.42 -21.27 14.80
C LYS A 1 -15.95 -20.01 14.07
N SER A 2 -16.50 -18.83 14.37
CA SER A 2 -16.24 -17.59 13.62
C SER A 2 -15.34 -16.62 14.41
N LEU A 3 -14.75 -15.64 13.71
CA LEU A 3 -13.94 -14.56 14.31
C LEU A 3 -14.70 -13.81 15.42
N ALA A 4 -16.02 -13.64 15.26
CA ALA A 4 -16.90 -13.02 16.24
C ALA A 4 -17.02 -13.83 17.54
N ALA A 5 -17.04 -15.15 17.45
CA ALA A 5 -17.10 -16.02 18.62
C ALA A 5 -15.82 -15.96 19.44
N ALA A 6 -14.66 -15.75 18.80
CA ALA A 6 -13.39 -15.58 19.48
C ALA A 6 -13.32 -14.23 20.22
N ILE A 7 -13.75 -13.15 19.58
CA ILE A 7 -13.76 -11.81 20.20
C ILE A 7 -14.69 -11.79 21.43
N ALA A 8 -15.88 -12.39 21.33
CA ALA A 8 -16.85 -12.44 22.42
C ALA A 8 -16.37 -13.27 23.63
N ALA A 9 -15.59 -14.33 23.40
CA ALA A 9 -15.01 -15.12 24.48
C ALA A 9 -13.96 -14.32 25.26
N ILE A 10 -13.11 -13.56 24.57
CA ILE A 10 -12.07 -12.74 25.19
C ILE A 10 -12.67 -11.56 25.98
N GLU A 11 -13.78 -11.00 25.49
CA GLU A 11 -14.55 -9.99 26.24
C GLU A 11 -15.15 -10.56 27.53
N ALA A 12 -15.60 -11.83 27.51
CA ALA A 12 -16.20 -12.50 28.66
C ALA A 12 -15.21 -12.81 29.80
N GLU A 13 -13.91 -12.90 29.51
CA GLU A 13 -12.83 -13.07 30.50
C GLU A 13 -12.43 -11.75 31.19
N GLY A 14 -13.11 -10.65 30.86
CA GLY A 14 -12.93 -9.35 31.51
C GLY A 14 -11.98 -8.40 30.79
N THR A 15 -11.47 -8.77 29.61
CA THR A 15 -10.69 -7.84 28.79
C THR A 15 -11.65 -6.86 28.11
N PRO A 16 -11.55 -5.55 28.39
CA PRO A 16 -12.49 -4.61 27.80
C PRO A 16 -12.21 -4.45 26.31
N ARG A 17 -13.28 -4.42 25.51
CA ARG A 17 -13.24 -4.32 24.04
C ARG A 17 -12.33 -3.21 23.52
N TYR A 18 -12.25 -2.09 24.24
CA TYR A 18 -11.39 -0.98 23.84
C TYR A 18 -9.91 -1.39 23.86
N ALA A 19 -9.44 -2.16 24.85
CA ALA A 19 -8.06 -2.62 24.94
C ALA A 19 -7.71 -3.62 23.84
N LEU A 20 -8.68 -4.46 23.43
CA LEU A 20 -8.52 -5.38 22.29
C LEU A 20 -8.47 -4.64 20.96
N ALA A 21 -9.42 -3.73 20.76
CA ALA A 21 -9.44 -2.84 19.61
C ALA A 21 -8.15 -2.05 19.54
N GLN A 22 -7.57 -1.72 20.69
CA GLN A 22 -6.32 -1.00 20.85
C GLN A 22 -5.07 -1.86 20.47
N VAL A 23 -5.00 -3.11 20.92
CA VAL A 23 -3.88 -4.00 20.56
C VAL A 23 -3.92 -4.39 19.07
N LEU A 24 -5.08 -4.75 18.54
CA LEU A 24 -5.28 -5.02 17.10
C LEU A 24 -4.98 -3.81 16.22
N SER A 25 -5.26 -2.67 16.81
CA SER A 25 -4.93 -1.39 16.29
C SER A 25 -3.43 -1.35 15.97
N ALA A 26 -2.53 -1.40 16.94
CA ALA A 26 -1.09 -1.09 16.74
C ALA A 26 -0.44 -1.95 15.65
N GLU A 27 -0.97 -3.15 15.50
CA GLU A 27 -0.40 -4.25 14.75
C GLU A 27 -0.82 -4.30 13.28
N GLY A 28 -1.55 -3.30 12.75
CA GLY A 28 -2.01 -3.31 11.34
C GLY A 28 -3.03 -4.42 11.03
N LEU A 29 -3.44 -5.16 12.06
CA LEU A 29 -4.35 -6.31 12.05
C LEU A 29 -5.55 -5.98 12.92
N GLY A 30 -6.58 -5.44 12.29
CA GLY A 30 -7.34 -4.41 12.98
C GLY A 30 -6.59 -3.07 12.86
N VAL A 31 -7.10 -2.02 13.49
CA VAL A 31 -6.93 -0.64 12.99
C VAL A 31 -5.92 0.20 13.77
N PRO A 32 -4.64 0.43 13.43
CA PRO A 32 -3.73 1.41 14.10
C PRO A 32 -3.84 1.83 15.61
N LEU A 33 -3.02 1.37 16.58
CA LEU A 33 -2.68 2.01 17.89
C LEU A 33 -1.16 1.96 18.09
N VAL A 34 -0.47 2.33 17.04
CA VAL A 34 0.63 3.22 17.33
C VAL A 34 0.04 4.37 18.18
N PRO A 35 0.65 4.76 19.32
CA PRO A 35 0.14 5.87 20.11
C PRO A 35 -0.08 7.02 19.14
N ALA A 36 -1.32 7.56 19.16
CA ALA A 36 -1.89 8.44 18.15
C ALA A 36 -0.82 9.03 17.24
N ALA A 37 -0.73 8.51 16.00
CA ALA A 37 0.27 8.92 15.03
C ALA A 37 0.42 10.44 15.10
N ARG A 38 1.59 10.92 15.56
CA ARG A 38 1.88 12.35 15.46
C ARG A 38 1.65 12.75 14.01
N PRO A 39 1.09 13.94 13.74
CA PRO A 39 1.06 14.46 12.39
C PRO A 39 2.44 14.28 11.78
N LEU A 40 2.52 13.57 10.66
CA LEU A 40 3.78 13.42 9.95
C LEU A 40 4.30 14.82 9.66
N ASP A 41 5.51 15.11 10.11
CA ASP A 41 6.20 16.33 9.73
C ASP A 41 6.54 16.29 8.22
N VAL A 42 7.08 17.40 7.72
CA VAL A 42 7.37 17.55 6.29
C VAL A 42 8.33 16.46 5.80
N PHE A 43 9.31 16.09 6.63
CA PHE A 43 10.29 15.07 6.29
C PHE A 43 9.64 13.67 6.21
N ALA A 44 8.87 13.29 7.22
CA ALA A 44 8.20 12.00 7.27
C ALA A 44 7.18 11.83 6.14
N ARG A 45 6.52 12.91 5.71
CA ARG A 45 5.64 12.89 4.52
C ARG A 45 6.42 12.67 3.24
N ALA A 46 7.54 13.37 3.05
CA ALA A 46 8.39 13.21 1.87
C ALA A 46 8.98 11.79 1.79
N LEU A 47 9.34 11.21 2.94
CA LEU A 47 9.79 9.82 3.04
C LEU A 47 8.66 8.83 2.69
N ALA A 48 7.47 9.01 3.26
CA ALA A 48 6.33 8.15 2.95
C ALA A 48 5.98 8.20 1.45
N ASP A 49 6.03 9.38 0.84
CA ASP A 49 5.83 9.56 -0.60
C ASP A 49 6.88 8.80 -1.44
N ALA A 50 8.14 8.87 -1.03
CA ALA A 50 9.23 8.13 -1.69
C ALA A 50 9.02 6.61 -1.59
N CYS A 51 8.65 6.11 -0.40
CA CYS A 51 8.36 4.71 -0.18
C CYS A 51 7.19 4.23 -1.06
N LEU A 52 6.10 4.99 -1.13
CA LEU A 52 4.94 4.64 -1.95
C LEU A 52 5.26 4.65 -3.45
N CYS A 53 6.08 5.61 -3.92
CA CYS A 53 6.57 5.60 -5.30
C CYS A 53 7.39 4.33 -5.61
N ALA A 54 8.34 3.98 -4.73
CA ALA A 54 9.17 2.79 -4.91
C ALA A 54 8.35 1.50 -4.89
N LEU A 55 7.43 1.35 -3.92
CA LEU A 55 6.56 0.18 -3.81
C LEU A 55 5.62 0.03 -5.02
N ALA A 56 5.06 1.14 -5.52
CA ALA A 56 4.24 1.12 -6.73
C ALA A 56 5.05 0.74 -7.97
N ASN A 57 6.29 1.23 -8.08
CA ASN A 57 7.18 0.90 -9.19
C ASN A 57 7.55 -0.59 -9.18
N GLU A 58 7.92 -1.12 -8.02
CA GLU A 58 8.21 -2.55 -7.84
C GLU A 58 6.98 -3.41 -8.16
N GLY A 59 5.81 -3.04 -7.65
CA GLY A 59 4.56 -3.70 -7.98
C GLY A 59 4.26 -3.70 -9.48
N ALA A 60 4.57 -2.60 -10.18
CA ALA A 60 4.42 -2.50 -11.63
C ALA A 60 5.42 -3.38 -12.40
N LEU A 61 6.64 -3.56 -11.90
CA LEU A 61 7.60 -4.53 -12.44
C LEU A 61 7.08 -5.96 -12.28
N LEU A 62 6.68 -6.34 -11.07
CA LEU A 62 6.14 -7.67 -10.77
C LEU A 62 4.94 -8.04 -11.63
N VAL A 63 4.01 -7.09 -11.83
CA VAL A 63 2.85 -7.30 -12.72
C VAL A 63 3.28 -7.35 -14.19
N GLY A 64 4.21 -6.48 -14.60
CA GLY A 64 4.71 -6.44 -15.98
C GLY A 64 5.47 -7.70 -16.40
N GLU A 65 6.18 -8.33 -15.47
CA GLU A 65 6.93 -9.58 -15.65
C GLU A 65 6.05 -10.83 -15.50
N GLY A 66 4.79 -10.66 -15.07
CA GLY A 66 3.85 -11.77 -14.83
C GLY A 66 4.11 -12.54 -13.54
N VAL A 67 4.93 -12.00 -12.63
CA VAL A 67 5.17 -12.57 -11.30
C VAL A 67 3.93 -12.37 -10.41
N ALA A 68 3.38 -11.16 -10.41
CA ALA A 68 2.07 -10.88 -9.83
C ALA A 68 1.01 -10.94 -10.93
N LEU A 69 -0.06 -11.72 -10.70
CA LEU A 69 -1.12 -11.87 -11.70
C LEU A 69 -1.93 -10.59 -11.89
N ARG A 70 -2.18 -9.85 -10.79
CA ARG A 70 -2.98 -8.63 -10.79
C ARG A 70 -2.40 -7.57 -9.84
N PRO A 71 -2.55 -6.27 -10.14
CA PRO A 71 -2.15 -5.21 -9.20
C PRO A 71 -2.83 -5.32 -7.83
N GLY A 72 -4.07 -5.80 -7.77
CA GLY A 72 -4.78 -6.03 -6.52
C GLY A 72 -4.14 -7.11 -5.63
N ASP A 73 -3.40 -8.06 -6.20
CA ASP A 73 -2.66 -9.07 -5.43
C ASP A 73 -1.48 -8.39 -4.71
N VAL A 74 -0.78 -7.49 -5.40
CA VAL A 74 0.30 -6.65 -4.82
C VAL A 74 -0.24 -5.77 -3.70
N ASP A 75 -1.37 -5.09 -3.93
CA ASP A 75 -2.02 -4.26 -2.92
C ASP A 75 -2.43 -5.05 -1.68
N THR A 76 -3.02 -6.23 -1.88
CA THR A 76 -3.44 -7.11 -0.79
C THR A 76 -2.23 -7.54 0.05
N VAL A 77 -1.14 -7.95 -0.60
CA VAL A 77 0.10 -8.32 0.10
C VAL A 77 0.67 -7.13 0.86
N ALA A 78 0.73 -5.94 0.26
CA ALA A 78 1.26 -4.75 0.91
C ALA A 78 0.43 -4.29 2.12
N ILE A 79 -0.89 -4.44 2.07
CA ILE A 79 -1.78 -4.13 3.18
C ILE A 79 -1.65 -5.17 4.29
N LEU A 80 -1.73 -6.46 3.95
CA LEU A 80 -1.69 -7.54 4.93
C LEU A 80 -0.32 -7.69 5.60
N SER A 81 0.75 -7.24 4.94
CA SER A 81 2.11 -7.16 5.50
C SER A 81 2.36 -5.91 6.34
N GLY A 82 1.42 -4.97 6.41
CA GLY A 82 1.58 -3.72 7.15
C GLY A 82 2.51 -2.70 6.49
N LEU A 83 3.01 -2.96 5.27
CA LEU A 83 3.85 -2.03 4.51
C LEU A 83 3.10 -0.76 4.11
N VAL A 84 1.81 -0.92 3.80
CA VAL A 84 0.94 0.19 3.42
C VAL A 84 -0.30 0.19 4.30
N PRO A 85 -0.63 1.32 4.96
CA PRO A 85 -1.87 1.44 5.69
C PRO A 85 -3.07 1.09 4.80
N ARG A 86 -3.94 0.20 5.26
CA ARG A 86 -5.14 -0.22 4.53
C ARG A 86 -5.96 0.92 3.94
N ARG A 87 -6.01 2.08 4.63
CA ARG A 87 -6.72 3.29 4.18
C ARG A 87 -6.21 3.87 2.85
N LEU A 88 -4.98 3.56 2.46
CA LEU A 88 -4.39 3.98 1.19
C LEU A 88 -4.70 2.99 0.05
N GLY A 89 -5.31 1.84 0.35
CA GLY A 89 -5.70 0.84 -0.65
C GLY A 89 -4.56 0.00 -1.22
N GLY A 90 -3.31 0.23 -0.78
CA GLY A 90 -2.10 -0.42 -1.30
C GLY A 90 -1.33 0.50 -2.26
N PRO A 91 -0.09 0.15 -2.62
CA PRO A 91 0.76 1.00 -3.45
C PRO A 91 0.26 1.17 -4.89
N MET A 92 -0.35 0.14 -5.49
CA MET A 92 -0.87 0.19 -6.85
C MET A 92 -2.14 1.04 -6.91
N HIS A 93 -3.06 0.86 -5.95
CA HIS A 93 -4.21 1.73 -5.80
C HIS A 93 -3.83 3.18 -5.53
N TRP A 94 -2.86 3.41 -4.65
CA TRP A 94 -2.34 4.76 -4.37
C TRP A 94 -1.73 5.40 -5.62
N ALA A 95 -1.01 4.63 -6.45
CA ALA A 95 -0.43 5.10 -7.70
C ALA A 95 -1.49 5.55 -8.71
N ASP A 96 -2.60 4.82 -8.83
CA ASP A 96 -3.72 5.23 -9.68
C ASP A 96 -4.34 6.54 -9.18
N GLN A 97 -4.51 6.71 -7.87
CA GLN A 97 -5.01 7.97 -7.29
C GLN A 97 -4.06 9.15 -7.52
N ARG A 98 -2.75 8.92 -7.46
CA ARG A 98 -1.73 9.93 -7.76
C ARG A 98 -1.74 10.34 -9.24
N GLY A 99 -2.06 9.40 -10.12
CA GLY A 99 -2.00 9.53 -11.57
C GLY A 99 -0.66 9.06 -12.12
N LEU A 100 -0.71 8.19 -13.13
CA LEU A 100 0.48 7.52 -13.66
C LEU A 100 1.49 8.48 -14.32
N LEU A 101 1.02 9.58 -14.91
CA LEU A 101 1.90 10.64 -15.44
C LEU A 101 2.73 11.30 -14.33
N VAL A 102 2.10 11.58 -13.19
CA VAL A 102 2.74 12.18 -12.01
C VAL A 102 3.71 11.18 -11.39
N LEU A 103 3.26 9.95 -11.15
CA LEU A 103 4.13 8.88 -10.65
C LEU A 103 5.37 8.71 -11.52
N ARG A 104 5.22 8.62 -12.84
CA ARG A 104 6.35 8.49 -13.77
C ARG A 104 7.32 9.66 -13.66
N SER A 105 6.81 10.88 -13.52
CA SER A 105 7.63 12.08 -13.33
C SER A 105 8.45 11.99 -12.04
N ASP A 106 7.81 11.61 -10.94
CA ASP A 106 8.47 11.47 -9.63
C ASP A 106 9.54 10.38 -9.64
N LEU A 107 9.22 9.23 -10.25
CA LEU A 107 10.15 8.12 -10.44
C LEU A 107 11.38 8.57 -11.24
N ARG A 108 11.19 9.24 -12.38
CA ARG A 108 12.31 9.78 -13.17
C ARG A 108 13.15 10.78 -12.40
N HIS A 109 12.53 11.66 -11.62
CA HIS A 109 13.25 12.62 -10.79
C HIS A 109 14.12 11.91 -9.74
N ARG A 110 13.56 10.91 -9.03
CA ARG A 110 14.27 10.14 -8.00
C ARG A 110 15.31 9.17 -8.57
N ALA A 111 15.13 8.72 -9.82
CA ALA A 111 16.08 7.85 -10.50
C ALA A 111 17.44 8.52 -10.75
N ALA A 112 17.51 9.86 -10.75
CA ALA A 112 18.77 10.59 -10.86
C ALA A 112 19.75 10.27 -9.72
N SER A 113 19.24 9.97 -8.52
CA SER A 113 20.06 9.60 -7.36
C SER A 113 20.06 8.09 -7.09
N GLN A 114 18.98 7.38 -7.39
CA GLN A 114 18.86 5.96 -7.07
C GLN A 114 18.14 5.19 -8.20
N PRO A 115 18.80 4.99 -9.35
CA PRO A 115 18.16 4.46 -10.55
C PRO A 115 17.64 3.04 -10.39
N ALA A 116 18.30 2.22 -9.58
CA ALA A 116 17.87 0.83 -9.33
C ALA A 116 16.47 0.72 -8.70
N LEU A 117 16.04 1.72 -7.92
CA LEU A 117 14.71 1.70 -7.27
C LEU A 117 13.65 2.47 -8.07
N TYR A 118 14.05 3.55 -8.72
CA TYR A 118 13.09 4.52 -9.26
C TYR A 118 13.06 4.60 -10.78
N THR A 119 13.82 3.78 -11.52
CA THR A 119 13.63 3.69 -12.97
C THR A 119 12.20 3.21 -13.25
N PRO A 120 11.36 3.99 -13.96
CA PRO A 120 9.96 3.63 -14.14
C PRO A 120 9.79 2.26 -14.81
N ALA A 121 8.94 1.41 -14.22
CA ALA A 121 8.57 0.13 -14.77
C ALA A 121 7.94 0.30 -16.17
N PRO A 122 8.27 -0.55 -17.17
CA PRO A 122 7.70 -0.45 -18.52
C PRO A 122 6.17 -0.49 -18.55
N LEU A 123 5.55 -1.19 -17.60
CA LEU A 123 4.10 -1.26 -17.47
C LEU A 123 3.45 0.12 -17.28
N ILE A 124 4.11 1.05 -16.57
CA ILE A 124 3.60 2.40 -16.33
C ILE A 124 3.46 3.14 -17.67
N ASP A 125 4.51 3.11 -18.51
CA ASP A 125 4.48 3.76 -19.83
C ASP A 125 3.45 3.12 -20.76
N ARG A 126 3.28 1.80 -20.68
CA ARG A 126 2.24 1.07 -21.42
C ARG A 126 0.84 1.55 -21.03
N LEU A 127 0.53 1.59 -19.73
CA LEU A 127 -0.79 1.99 -19.25
C LEU A 127 -1.10 3.45 -19.58
N ILE A 128 -0.13 4.36 -19.46
CA ILE A 128 -0.27 5.76 -19.89
C ILE A 128 -0.64 5.84 -21.38
N ARG A 129 0.08 5.11 -22.24
CA ARG A 129 -0.17 5.10 -23.70
C ARG A 129 -1.54 4.53 -24.04
N GLU A 130 -2.01 3.55 -23.27
CA GLU A 130 -3.32 2.91 -23.45
C GLU A 130 -4.46 3.69 -22.78
N GLU A 131 -4.18 4.82 -22.12
CA GLU A 131 -5.15 5.57 -21.31
C GLU A 131 -5.83 4.70 -20.25
N ARG A 132 -5.04 3.82 -19.61
CA ARG A 132 -5.48 2.86 -18.60
C ARG A 132 -4.81 3.08 -17.26
N HIS A 133 -5.38 2.45 -16.25
CA HIS A 133 -4.93 2.42 -14.86
C HIS A 133 -4.52 1.01 -14.44
N PHE A 134 -3.80 0.87 -13.32
CA PHE A 134 -3.52 -0.44 -12.75
C PHE A 134 -4.81 -1.20 -12.43
N ALA A 135 -5.82 -0.51 -11.92
CA ALA A 135 -7.13 -1.10 -11.63
C ALA A 135 -7.77 -1.82 -12.83
N ASP A 136 -7.50 -1.40 -14.06
CA ASP A 136 -8.03 -2.02 -15.28
C ASP A 136 -7.44 -3.41 -15.56
N LEU A 137 -6.33 -3.77 -14.89
CA LEU A 137 -5.70 -5.09 -14.99
C LEU A 137 -6.27 -6.08 -13.97
N ASN A 138 -7.10 -5.64 -13.02
CA ASN A 138 -7.71 -6.54 -12.03
C ASN A 138 -8.88 -7.37 -12.59
N ARG A 139 -9.36 -7.05 -13.80
CA ARG A 139 -10.54 -7.67 -14.42
C ARG A 139 -10.22 -8.82 -15.40
N LEU A 140 -8.96 -9.28 -15.43
CA LEU A 140 -8.54 -10.41 -16.26
C LEU A 140 -9.17 -11.73 -15.81
#